data_AF-A0A564QD66-F1
#
_entry.id   AF-A0A564QD66-F1
#
_cell.length_a   1.000
_cell.length_b   1.000
_cell.length_c   1.000
_cell.angle_alpha   90.00
_cell.angle_beta   90.00
_cell.angle_gamma   90.00
#
_symmetry.space_group_name_H-M   'P 1'
#
loop_
_entity.id
_entity.type
_entity.pdbx_description
1 polymer ?
#
loop_
_entity_poly.entity_id
_entity_poly.type
_entity_poly.pdbx_seq_one_letter_code
_entity_poly.pdbx_strand_id
1 'polypeptide(L)'
;MLESQGYHLFGTHKHGATKRCMWLRRALRGGDMCYKGTFYGIASHRCIQMTPSIHCNHECIHCWRPFLDEVILEDFEWDPPSELIDGVLTEHRRILSGYGGSNKTDMERLREASVPKHVAISLIGEPTLYPHLPEFIDEFNNMGLTTFLVTNGTNPDMLKKVRPTQCYVSINAPDKDLYERVCQPKGDYWDRILKSLEVVAKMNVRRTIRLTIIKGVNMLDPEGYAELISLAKPDFIEVKSYMHLGSSRMRLCRENMASHDEIRVFAEELASFMDGYHIEDESELSRVILISNEDSLYNRSLDLEV
;
A
#
# COMPACT_ATOMS: atom_id res chain seq x y z
N MET A 1 18.97 -6.36 10.53
CA MET A 1 17.67 -7.04 10.77
C MET A 1 16.77 -7.08 9.53
N LEU A 2 16.61 -5.99 8.76
CA LEU A 2 15.76 -6.02 7.56
C LEU A 2 16.32 -6.93 6.46
N GLU A 3 17.64 -6.90 6.20
CA GLU A 3 18.26 -7.76 5.18
C GLU A 3 18.06 -9.26 5.44
N SER A 4 18.11 -9.71 6.70
CA SER A 4 17.83 -11.10 7.06
C SER A 4 16.36 -11.51 6.84
N GLN A 5 15.45 -10.55 6.72
CA GLN A 5 14.06 -10.78 6.33
C GLN A 5 13.85 -10.67 4.81
N GLY A 6 14.92 -10.54 4.03
CA GLY A 6 14.92 -10.47 2.57
C GLY A 6 14.59 -9.09 2.00
N TYR A 7 14.78 -8.02 2.77
CA TYR A 7 14.76 -6.65 2.23
C TYR A 7 16.11 -6.34 1.59
N HIS A 8 16.08 -5.64 0.47
CA HIS A 8 17.25 -5.10 -0.21
C HIS A 8 17.26 -3.60 0.03
N LEU A 9 18.18 -3.14 0.87
CA LEU A 9 18.35 -1.70 1.14
C LEU A 9 19.18 -1.07 0.02
N PHE A 10 18.82 0.15 -0.36
CA PHE A 10 19.52 0.91 -1.39
C PHE A 10 19.56 2.41 -1.03
N GLY A 11 20.35 3.16 -1.79
CA GLY A 11 20.75 4.52 -1.44
C GLY A 11 21.93 4.53 -0.47
N THR A 12 22.73 5.61 -0.53
CA THR A 12 23.91 5.82 0.30
C THR A 12 23.57 5.76 1.78
N HIS A 13 22.44 6.36 2.17
CA HIS A 13 21.98 6.40 3.56
C HIS A 13 21.03 5.25 3.93
N LYS A 14 20.78 4.29 3.01
CA LYS A 14 20.01 3.05 3.22
C LYS A 14 18.59 3.23 3.78
N HIS A 15 17.94 4.35 3.48
CA HIS A 15 16.53 4.57 3.82
C HIS A 15 15.56 4.05 2.76
N GLY A 16 16.05 3.76 1.55
CA GLY A 16 15.29 3.08 0.51
C GLY A 16 15.32 1.56 0.68
N ALA A 17 14.21 0.90 0.37
CA ALA A 17 14.16 -0.55 0.39
C ALA A 17 13.23 -1.14 -0.68
N THR A 18 13.63 -2.29 -1.24
CA THR A 18 12.78 -3.13 -2.09
C THR A 18 12.75 -4.53 -1.53
N LYS A 19 11.67 -5.25 -1.81
CA LYS A 19 11.52 -6.63 -1.41
C LYS A 19 10.70 -7.36 -2.43
N ARG A 20 11.08 -8.61 -2.66
CA ARG A 20 10.30 -9.49 -3.51
C ARG A 20 8.90 -9.70 -2.92
N CYS A 21 7.89 -9.19 -3.64
CA CYS A 21 6.50 -9.48 -3.37
C CYS A 21 6.21 -10.99 -3.43
N MET A 22 5.39 -11.51 -2.52
CA MET A 22 4.97 -12.91 -2.52
C MET A 22 4.26 -13.28 -3.84
N TRP A 23 3.46 -12.36 -4.38
CA TRP A 23 2.73 -12.55 -5.62
C TRP A 23 3.62 -12.53 -6.86
N LEU A 24 4.72 -11.76 -6.86
CA LEU A 24 5.75 -11.85 -7.90
C LEU A 24 6.30 -13.29 -7.97
N ARG A 25 6.63 -13.90 -6.83
CA ARG A 25 7.10 -15.30 -6.78
C ARG A 25 6.03 -16.28 -7.29
N ARG A 26 4.77 -16.09 -6.90
CA ARG A 26 3.66 -16.98 -7.30
C ARG A 26 3.45 -16.90 -8.81
N ALA A 27 3.36 -15.69 -9.36
CA ALA A 27 3.19 -15.44 -10.78
C ALA A 27 4.36 -16.00 -11.62
N LEU A 28 5.61 -15.78 -11.20
CA LEU A 28 6.80 -16.34 -11.88
C LEU A 28 6.88 -17.86 -11.83
N ARG A 29 6.06 -18.53 -11.00
CA ARG A 29 5.98 -19.99 -10.92
C ARG A 29 4.73 -20.56 -11.61
N GLY A 30 4.12 -19.78 -12.50
CA GLY A 30 2.91 -20.16 -13.23
C GLY A 30 1.62 -20.08 -12.41
N GLY A 31 1.65 -19.52 -11.20
CA GLY A 31 0.46 -19.35 -10.36
C GLY A 31 -0.29 -18.05 -10.63
N ASP A 32 -1.26 -17.75 -9.76
CA ASP A 32 -2.15 -16.59 -9.88
C ASP A 32 -1.45 -15.24 -9.67
N MET A 33 -2.09 -14.19 -10.19
CA MET A 33 -1.80 -12.79 -9.87
C MET A 33 -2.36 -12.42 -8.49
N CYS A 34 -1.90 -11.29 -7.94
CA CYS A 34 -2.50 -10.71 -6.74
C CYS A 34 -3.89 -10.13 -7.03
N TYR A 35 -4.64 -9.83 -5.98
CA TYR A 35 -5.98 -9.23 -6.08
C TYR A 35 -6.04 -7.93 -6.90
N LYS A 36 -4.94 -7.17 -6.99
CA LYS A 36 -4.88 -5.97 -7.85
C LYS A 36 -4.94 -6.30 -9.35
N GLY A 37 -4.63 -7.54 -9.74
CA GLY A 37 -4.88 -8.04 -11.09
C GLY A 37 -6.37 -8.11 -11.39
N THR A 38 -7.15 -8.67 -10.44
CA THR A 38 -8.62 -8.73 -10.52
C THR A 38 -9.25 -7.33 -10.49
N PHE A 39 -8.82 -6.50 -9.53
CA PHE A 39 -9.43 -5.19 -9.32
C PHE A 39 -9.04 -4.22 -10.43
N TYR A 40 -7.74 -4.08 -10.72
CA TYR A 40 -7.22 -2.96 -11.51
C TYR A 40 -6.50 -3.37 -12.80
N GLY A 41 -6.55 -4.66 -13.18
CA GLY A 41 -5.88 -5.16 -14.39
C GLY A 41 -4.35 -5.26 -14.28
N ILE A 42 -3.80 -5.23 -13.06
CA ILE A 42 -2.35 -5.17 -12.84
C ILE A 42 -1.68 -6.56 -12.93
N ALA A 43 -0.66 -6.65 -13.77
CA ALA A 43 0.23 -7.81 -13.82
C ALA A 43 1.21 -7.80 -12.63
N SER A 44 1.00 -8.69 -11.66
CA SER A 44 1.77 -8.67 -10.40
C SER A 44 3.25 -8.96 -10.59
N HIS A 45 3.63 -9.71 -11.61
CA HIS A 45 5.03 -9.96 -11.95
C HIS A 45 5.73 -8.76 -12.59
N ARG A 46 4.97 -7.76 -13.08
CA ARG A 46 5.49 -6.49 -13.62
C ARG A 46 5.46 -5.36 -12.60
N CYS A 47 5.25 -5.68 -11.32
CA CYS A 47 5.21 -4.72 -10.22
C CYS A 47 6.52 -4.76 -9.40
N ILE A 48 7.08 -3.58 -9.14
CA ILE A 48 8.15 -3.35 -8.18
C ILE A 48 7.51 -2.94 -6.86
N GLN A 49 7.75 -3.71 -5.78
CA GLN A 49 7.32 -3.33 -4.43
C GLN A 49 8.49 -2.69 -3.67
N MET A 50 8.33 -1.43 -3.30
CA MET A 50 9.42 -0.67 -2.69
C MET A 50 8.95 0.42 -1.73
N THR A 51 9.89 1.08 -1.06
CA THR A 51 9.68 2.33 -0.31
C THR A 51 10.91 3.23 -0.44
N PRO A 52 10.74 4.57 -0.55
CA PRO A 52 11.82 5.53 -0.42
C PRO A 52 12.15 5.86 1.05
N SER A 53 11.34 5.38 2.01
CA SER A 53 11.59 5.58 3.43
C SER A 53 11.17 4.35 4.22
N ILE A 54 12.11 3.70 4.91
CA ILE A 54 11.83 2.64 5.88
C ILE A 54 11.34 3.17 7.23
N HIS A 55 11.45 4.48 7.45
CA HIS A 55 11.04 5.15 8.68
C HIS A 55 9.53 5.38 8.69
N CYS A 56 8.91 5.31 9.86
CA CYS A 56 7.48 5.53 10.03
C CYS A 56 7.24 6.24 11.36
N ASN A 57 6.24 7.11 11.36
CA ASN A 57 5.73 7.77 12.55
C ASN A 57 4.60 6.98 13.26
N HIS A 58 4.30 5.76 12.80
CA HIS A 58 3.39 4.80 13.45
C HIS A 58 4.11 3.51 13.85
N GLU A 59 3.58 2.88 14.90
CA GLU A 59 4.01 1.58 15.43
C GLU A 59 2.87 0.54 15.41
N CYS A 60 2.06 0.57 14.35
CA CYS A 60 0.82 -0.21 14.29
C CYS A 60 0.99 -1.67 14.70
N ILE A 61 0.05 -2.17 15.51
CA ILE A 61 0.07 -3.55 16.02
C ILE A 61 0.04 -4.62 14.90
N HIS A 62 -0.54 -4.26 13.75
CA HIS A 62 -0.66 -5.11 12.57
C HIS A 62 0.50 -4.96 11.57
N CYS A 63 1.45 -4.05 11.80
CA CYS A 63 2.55 -3.80 10.88
C CYS A 63 3.46 -5.04 10.75
N TRP A 64 3.96 -5.35 9.56
CA TRP A 64 4.86 -6.49 9.37
C TRP A 64 6.31 -6.17 9.68
N ARG A 65 6.65 -4.87 9.69
CA ARG A 65 7.98 -4.35 10.02
C ARG A 65 8.27 -4.69 11.50
N PRO A 66 9.50 -5.13 11.83
CA PRO A 66 9.96 -5.08 13.20
C PRO A 66 10.01 -3.62 13.67
N PHE A 67 9.83 -3.36 14.95
CA PHE A 67 10.17 -2.04 15.47
C PHE A 67 11.66 -1.82 15.22
N LEU A 68 11.94 -0.73 14.50
CA LEU A 68 13.29 -0.25 14.27
C LEU A 68 13.56 0.77 15.37
N ASP A 69 14.82 0.88 15.77
CA ASP A 69 15.25 1.92 16.70
C ASP A 69 14.82 3.30 16.18
N GLU A 70 14.50 4.20 17.11
CA GLU A 70 14.13 5.56 16.75
C GLU A 70 15.29 6.26 16.06
N VAL A 71 15.02 6.75 14.86
CA VAL A 71 15.93 7.63 14.12
C VAL A 71 15.33 9.01 14.16
N ILE A 72 16.10 9.98 14.66
CA ILE A 72 15.75 11.39 14.59
C ILE A 72 15.82 11.81 13.12
N LEU A 73 14.66 12.08 12.53
CA LEU A 73 14.55 12.36 11.08
C LEU A 73 14.87 13.81 10.72
N GLU A 74 14.96 14.70 11.70
CA GLU A 74 15.16 16.15 11.49
C GLU A 74 16.50 16.45 10.83
N ASP A 75 17.56 15.73 11.22
CA ASP A 75 18.91 15.86 10.66
C ASP A 75 19.28 14.67 9.74
N PHE A 76 18.29 13.90 9.29
CA PHE A 76 18.54 12.75 8.43
C PHE A 76 18.85 13.21 7.00
N GLU A 77 20.00 12.78 6.48
CA GLU A 77 20.40 13.05 5.11
C GLU A 77 19.65 12.12 4.15
N TRP A 78 18.77 12.70 3.33
CA TRP A 78 17.96 11.97 2.37
C TRP A 78 18.66 11.89 1.01
N ASP A 79 18.82 10.67 0.50
CA ASP A 79 19.36 10.40 -0.83
C ASP A 79 18.44 11.03 -1.92
N PRO A 80 19.02 11.56 -3.01
CA PRO A 80 18.24 12.17 -4.08
C PRO A 80 17.40 11.13 -4.86
N PRO A 81 16.31 11.55 -5.52
CA PRO A 81 15.43 10.62 -6.26
C PRO A 81 16.15 9.73 -7.25
N SER A 82 17.08 10.29 -8.02
CA SER A 82 17.84 9.58 -9.05
C SER A 82 18.64 8.39 -8.49
N GLU A 83 19.21 8.54 -7.31
CA GLU A 83 19.96 7.49 -6.63
C GLU A 83 19.04 6.37 -6.12
N LEU A 84 17.91 6.73 -5.52
CA LEU A 84 16.91 5.75 -5.07
C LEU A 84 16.28 4.98 -6.24
N ILE A 85 16.08 5.67 -7.37
CA ILE A 85 15.54 5.07 -8.60
C ILE A 85 16.52 4.07 -9.19
N ASP A 86 17.81 4.42 -9.31
CA ASP A 86 18.82 3.45 -9.76
C ASP A 86 18.93 2.26 -8.79
N GLY A 87 18.92 2.55 -7.49
CA GLY A 87 18.92 1.55 -6.43
C GLY A 87 17.78 0.54 -6.55
N VAL A 88 16.53 1.01 -6.69
CA VAL A 88 15.39 0.10 -6.80
C VAL A 88 15.38 -0.70 -8.10
N LEU A 89 15.78 -0.11 -9.22
CA LEU A 89 15.84 -0.82 -10.50
C LEU A 89 16.94 -1.89 -10.49
N THR A 90 18.10 -1.57 -9.92
CA THR A 90 19.22 -2.49 -9.75
C THR A 90 18.85 -3.65 -8.83
N GLU A 91 18.27 -3.37 -7.67
CA GLU A 91 17.87 -4.42 -6.73
C GLU A 91 16.68 -5.24 -7.23
N HIS A 92 15.75 -4.66 -7.99
CA HIS A 92 14.69 -5.43 -8.66
C HIS A 92 15.27 -6.43 -9.69
N ARG A 93 16.22 -5.99 -10.53
CA ARG A 93 16.94 -6.90 -11.44
C ARG A 93 17.69 -8.00 -10.68
N ARG A 94 18.30 -7.65 -9.54
CA ARG A 94 18.98 -8.60 -8.66
C ARG A 94 18.03 -9.64 -8.07
N ILE A 95 16.81 -9.25 -7.69
CA ILE A 95 15.77 -10.18 -7.23
C ILE A 95 15.37 -11.15 -8.36
N LEU A 96 15.23 -10.66 -9.59
CA LEU A 96 14.83 -11.46 -10.74
C LEU A 96 15.92 -12.44 -11.21
N SER A 97 17.20 -12.09 -11.08
CA SER A 97 18.31 -12.96 -11.50
C SER A 97 18.30 -14.34 -10.81
N GLY A 98 17.72 -14.42 -9.60
CA GLY A 98 17.53 -15.67 -8.86
C GLY A 98 16.51 -16.65 -9.46
N TYR A 99 15.79 -16.29 -10.52
CA TYR A 99 14.75 -17.14 -11.12
C TYR A 99 15.15 -17.86 -12.40
N GLY A 100 16.16 -17.37 -13.13
CA GLY A 100 16.50 -17.87 -14.47
C GLY A 100 17.01 -19.31 -14.51
N GLY A 101 17.57 -19.82 -13.40
CA GLY A 101 18.11 -21.19 -13.33
C GLY A 101 17.11 -22.28 -12.90
N SER A 102 15.86 -21.92 -12.59
CA SER A 102 14.87 -22.85 -12.03
C SER A 102 13.92 -23.38 -13.11
N ASN A 103 13.74 -24.70 -13.19
CA ASN A 103 12.77 -25.34 -14.09
C ASN A 103 11.29 -25.06 -13.75
N LYS A 104 11.02 -24.48 -12.58
CA LYS A 104 9.67 -24.07 -12.16
C LYS A 104 9.34 -22.63 -12.56
N THR A 105 10.25 -21.94 -13.22
CA THR A 105 10.07 -20.55 -13.59
C THR A 105 9.37 -20.45 -14.94
N ASP A 106 8.31 -19.66 -14.99
CA ASP A 106 7.70 -19.22 -16.24
C ASP A 106 8.63 -18.18 -16.90
N MET A 107 9.26 -18.60 -18.00
CA MET A 107 10.27 -17.79 -18.68
C MET A 107 9.68 -16.61 -19.44
N GLU A 108 8.42 -16.67 -19.87
CA GLU A 108 7.74 -15.56 -20.51
C GLU A 108 7.45 -14.46 -19.49
N ARG A 109 6.86 -14.83 -18.35
CA ARG A 109 6.62 -13.89 -17.24
C ARG A 109 7.93 -13.34 -16.67
N LEU A 110 9.02 -14.09 -16.66
CA LEU A 110 10.33 -13.57 -16.23
C LEU A 110 10.87 -12.49 -17.18
N ARG A 111 10.70 -12.66 -18.50
CA ARG A 111 11.07 -11.64 -19.48
C ARG A 111 10.23 -10.38 -19.29
N GLU A 112 8.92 -10.53 -19.10
CA GLU A 112 8.03 -9.40 -18.83
C GLU A 112 8.35 -8.70 -17.51
N ALA A 113 8.69 -9.45 -16.45
CA ALA A 113 9.06 -8.91 -15.15
C ALA A 113 10.32 -8.03 -15.19
N SER A 114 11.21 -8.30 -16.16
CA SER A 114 12.43 -7.51 -16.40
C SER A 114 12.13 -6.13 -17.02
N VAL A 115 10.91 -5.94 -17.54
CA VAL A 115 10.37 -4.67 -18.03
C VAL A 115 9.14 -4.32 -17.18
N PRO A 116 9.34 -3.79 -15.96
CA PRO A 116 8.24 -3.47 -15.05
C PRO A 116 7.28 -2.45 -15.69
N LYS A 117 6.04 -2.41 -15.17
CA LYS A 117 5.00 -1.44 -15.57
C LYS A 117 4.42 -0.68 -14.38
N HIS A 118 4.68 -1.16 -13.17
CA HIS A 118 4.07 -0.65 -11.95
C HIS A 118 5.12 -0.51 -10.84
N VAL A 119 5.07 0.59 -10.10
CA VAL A 119 5.84 0.81 -8.87
C VAL A 119 4.87 0.99 -7.71
N ALA A 120 4.88 0.03 -6.79
CA ALA A 120 4.09 0.06 -5.57
C ALA A 120 4.94 0.61 -4.41
N ILE A 121 4.79 1.91 -4.15
CA ILE A 121 5.43 2.66 -3.06
C ILE A 121 4.66 2.38 -1.77
N SER A 122 4.89 1.21 -1.20
CA SER A 122 4.01 0.61 -0.18
C SER A 122 4.64 -0.50 0.66
N LEU A 123 5.97 -0.67 0.59
CA LEU A 123 6.63 -1.81 1.20
C LEU A 123 6.58 -1.79 2.73
N ILE A 124 7.26 -0.82 3.34
CA ILE A 124 7.29 -0.53 4.78
C ILE A 124 7.56 0.97 4.95
N GLY A 125 7.45 1.47 6.18
CA GLY A 125 7.67 2.88 6.47
C GLY A 125 6.48 3.75 6.07
N GLU A 126 6.68 5.07 6.13
CA GLU A 126 5.76 6.09 5.67
C GLU A 126 6.43 6.87 4.53
N PRO A 127 6.05 6.63 3.25
CA PRO A 127 6.69 7.25 2.11
C PRO A 127 6.62 8.78 2.13
N THR A 128 5.58 9.38 2.71
CA THR A 128 5.42 10.84 2.76
C THR A 128 6.41 11.55 3.70
N LEU A 129 7.23 10.80 4.45
CA LEU A 129 8.38 11.34 5.17
C LEU A 129 9.55 11.66 4.24
N TYR A 130 9.61 11.07 3.05
CA TYR A 130 10.65 11.38 2.08
C TYR A 130 10.41 12.75 1.43
N PRO A 131 11.30 13.75 1.60
CA PRO A 131 11.04 15.12 1.18
C PRO A 131 10.95 15.30 -0.34
N HIS A 132 11.64 14.45 -1.12
CA HIS A 132 11.66 14.49 -2.58
C HIS A 132 10.64 13.54 -3.22
N LEU A 133 9.61 13.10 -2.47
CA LEU A 133 8.60 12.18 -2.96
C LEU A 133 7.89 12.63 -4.26
N PRO A 134 7.56 13.94 -4.48
CA PRO A 134 6.94 14.37 -5.72
C PRO A 134 7.84 14.12 -6.94
N GLU A 135 9.09 14.57 -6.89
CA GLU A 135 10.10 14.38 -7.94
C GLU A 135 10.32 12.89 -8.23
N PHE A 136 10.40 12.09 -7.17
CA PHE A 136 10.55 10.65 -7.25
C PHE A 136 9.38 9.92 -7.93
N ILE A 137 8.14 10.35 -7.66
CA ILE A 137 6.94 9.81 -8.34
C ILE A 137 6.92 10.25 -9.80
N ASP A 138 7.22 11.52 -10.06
CA ASP A 138 7.19 12.09 -11.41
C ASP A 138 8.24 11.43 -12.32
N GLU A 139 9.43 11.12 -11.80
CA GLU A 139 10.46 10.39 -12.55
C GLU A 139 9.98 8.99 -13.00
N PHE A 140 9.29 8.22 -12.15
CA PHE A 140 8.71 6.94 -12.58
C PHE A 140 7.59 7.11 -13.61
N ASN A 141 6.72 8.10 -13.41
CA ASN A 141 5.65 8.39 -14.35
C ASN A 141 6.22 8.78 -15.72
N ASN A 142 7.31 9.57 -15.75
CA ASN A 142 8.02 9.96 -16.97
C ASN A 142 8.70 8.78 -17.69
N MET A 143 9.04 7.71 -16.95
CA MET A 143 9.49 6.43 -17.52
C MET A 143 8.34 5.58 -18.09
N GLY A 144 7.10 6.07 -18.04
CA GLY A 144 5.91 5.32 -18.45
C GLY A 144 5.49 4.24 -17.46
N LEU A 145 5.95 4.32 -16.20
CA LEU A 145 5.56 3.41 -15.13
C LEU A 145 4.40 4.02 -14.34
N THR A 146 3.40 3.20 -14.04
CA THR A 146 2.33 3.62 -13.13
C THR A 146 2.79 3.53 -11.68
N THR A 147 2.37 4.48 -10.85
CA THR A 147 2.80 4.62 -9.46
C THR A 147 1.62 4.48 -8.50
N PHE A 148 1.80 3.64 -7.48
CA PHE A 148 0.81 3.40 -6.42
C PHE A 148 1.43 3.85 -5.10
N LEU A 149 1.00 5.02 -4.61
CA LEU A 149 1.43 5.55 -3.32
C LEU A 149 0.52 5.04 -2.23
N VAL A 150 1.08 4.45 -1.17
CA VAL A 150 0.32 4.08 0.04
C VAL A 150 0.88 4.85 1.23
N THR A 151 0.02 5.64 1.87
CA THR A 151 0.36 6.45 3.05
C THR A 151 -0.58 6.16 4.22
N ASN A 152 -0.11 6.43 5.43
CA ASN A 152 -0.92 6.48 6.65
C ASN A 152 -1.72 7.79 6.82
N GLY A 153 -1.54 8.76 5.91
CA GLY A 153 -2.31 10.01 5.90
C GLY A 153 -1.83 11.08 6.87
N THR A 154 -0.68 10.91 7.52
CA THR A 154 -0.21 11.88 8.53
C THR A 154 0.44 13.15 7.93
N ASN A 155 0.75 13.18 6.62
CA ASN A 155 1.40 14.32 5.97
C ASN A 155 0.55 14.98 4.88
N PRO A 156 -0.43 15.85 5.25
CA PRO A 156 -1.32 16.50 4.29
C PRO A 156 -0.57 17.43 3.31
N ASP A 157 0.53 18.05 3.73
CA ASP A 157 1.28 18.98 2.87
C ASP A 157 2.05 18.26 1.77
N MET A 158 2.53 17.05 2.03
CA MET A 158 3.12 16.20 0.99
C MET A 158 2.05 15.71 0.01
N LEU A 159 0.86 15.33 0.51
CA LEU A 159 -0.25 14.88 -0.33
C LEU A 159 -0.72 15.95 -1.34
N LYS A 160 -0.63 17.24 -0.98
CA LYS A 160 -0.92 18.32 -1.93
C LYS A 160 0.04 18.35 -3.13
N LYS A 161 1.26 17.84 -2.97
CA LYS A 161 2.35 17.93 -3.96
C LYS A 161 2.44 16.72 -4.89
N VAL A 162 2.18 15.51 -4.38
CA VAL A 162 2.37 14.26 -5.14
C VAL A 162 1.26 14.01 -6.16
N ARG A 163 1.60 13.38 -7.29
CA ARG A 163 0.66 13.00 -8.36
C ARG A 163 0.88 11.55 -8.81
N PRO A 164 0.65 10.55 -7.94
CA PRO A 164 0.75 9.14 -8.35
C PRO A 164 -0.36 8.76 -9.31
N THR A 165 -0.22 7.63 -10.03
CA THR A 165 -1.35 7.06 -10.80
C THR A 165 -2.52 6.71 -9.90
N GLN A 166 -2.25 6.15 -8.72
CA GLN A 166 -3.26 5.87 -7.70
C GLN A 166 -2.72 6.16 -6.29
N CYS A 167 -3.46 6.96 -5.52
CA CYS A 167 -3.15 7.34 -4.15
C CYS A 167 -4.00 6.55 -3.17
N TYR A 168 -3.36 5.85 -2.22
CA TYR A 168 -4.01 5.12 -1.14
C TYR A 168 -3.76 5.79 0.19
N VAL A 169 -4.82 6.03 0.95
CA VAL A 169 -4.73 6.34 2.38
C VAL A 169 -5.24 5.15 3.18
N SER A 170 -4.42 4.67 4.12
CA SER A 170 -4.81 3.58 5.02
C SER A 170 -5.54 4.15 6.23
N ILE A 171 -6.81 3.78 6.41
CA ILE A 171 -7.61 4.12 7.61
C ILE A 171 -7.84 2.83 8.39
N ASN A 172 -7.30 2.74 9.60
CA ASN A 172 -7.32 1.50 10.39
C ASN A 172 -8.09 1.64 11.71
N ALA A 173 -8.82 2.74 11.90
CA ALA A 173 -9.70 2.97 13.02
C ALA A 173 -10.77 4.01 12.62
N PRO A 174 -12.00 3.91 13.14
CA PRO A 174 -13.09 4.85 12.86
C PRO A 174 -13.00 6.12 13.72
N ASP A 175 -12.27 6.07 14.85
CA ASP A 175 -12.13 7.16 15.81
C ASP A 175 -10.69 7.33 16.33
N LYS A 176 -10.44 8.45 17.02
CA LYS A 176 -9.11 8.81 17.57
C LYS A 176 -8.61 7.80 18.60
N ASP A 177 -9.47 7.33 19.50
CA ASP A 177 -9.08 6.43 20.61
C ASP A 177 -8.66 5.06 20.08
N LEU A 178 -9.40 4.50 19.11
CA LEU A 178 -9.03 3.26 18.46
C LEU A 178 -7.81 3.45 17.56
N TYR A 179 -7.67 4.60 16.90
CA TYR A 179 -6.48 4.95 16.13
C TYR A 179 -5.22 4.93 16.99
N GLU A 180 -5.24 5.57 18.15
CA GLU A 180 -4.09 5.59 19.07
C GLU A 180 -3.71 4.17 19.53
N ARG A 181 -4.70 3.33 19.83
CA ARG A 181 -4.47 1.93 20.24
C ARG A 181 -3.92 1.04 19.11
N VAL A 182 -4.47 1.17 17.89
CA VAL A 182 -4.16 0.29 16.75
C VAL A 182 -2.90 0.74 16.02
N CYS A 183 -2.77 2.04 15.76
CA CYS A 183 -1.67 2.61 14.99
C CYS A 183 -0.47 3.00 15.85
N GLN A 184 -0.64 3.21 17.16
CA GLN A 184 0.42 3.60 18.10
C GLN A 184 1.29 4.74 17.52
N PRO A 185 0.69 5.91 17.25
CA PRO A 185 1.41 7.01 16.62
C PRO A 185 2.44 7.60 17.57
N LYS A 186 3.58 8.06 17.03
CA LYS A 186 4.65 8.73 17.79
C LYS A 186 4.36 10.22 18.09
N GLY A 187 3.12 10.65 17.87
CA GLY A 187 2.67 12.03 18.08
C GLY A 187 1.18 12.18 17.80
N ASP A 188 0.62 13.37 18.04
CA ASP A 188 -0.78 13.65 17.71
C ASP A 188 -0.90 13.96 16.22
N TYR A 189 -1.41 13.00 15.45
CA TYR A 189 -1.59 13.12 14.01
C TYR A 189 -3.05 13.03 13.57
N TRP A 190 -4.02 12.90 14.49
CA TRP A 190 -5.42 12.65 14.11
C TRP A 190 -5.98 13.76 13.23
N ASP A 191 -5.83 15.02 13.65
CA ASP A 191 -6.30 16.17 12.87
C ASP A 191 -5.59 16.28 11.50
N ARG A 192 -4.32 15.86 11.43
CA ARG A 192 -3.58 15.81 10.17
C ARG A 192 -4.11 14.73 9.24
N ILE A 193 -4.56 13.59 9.77
CA ILE A 193 -5.22 12.53 9.00
C ILE A 193 -6.54 13.06 8.43
N LEU A 194 -7.38 13.69 9.25
CA LEU A 194 -8.62 14.32 8.79
C LEU A 194 -8.35 15.33 7.67
N LYS A 195 -7.31 16.17 7.84
CA LYS A 195 -6.89 17.12 6.81
C LYS A 195 -6.42 16.43 5.53
N SER A 196 -5.71 15.32 5.64
CA SER A 196 -5.27 14.54 4.49
C SER A 196 -6.44 13.95 3.71
N LEU A 197 -7.50 13.50 4.39
CA LEU A 197 -8.71 13.03 3.72
C LEU A 197 -9.36 14.14 2.89
N GLU A 198 -9.50 15.35 3.45
CA GLU A 198 -9.98 16.52 2.69
C GLU A 198 -9.07 16.89 1.49
N VAL A 199 -7.76 16.72 1.62
CA VAL A 199 -6.80 16.94 0.53
C VAL A 199 -7.00 15.90 -0.56
N VAL A 200 -7.13 14.63 -0.18
CA VAL A 200 -7.35 13.50 -1.10
C VAL A 200 -8.61 13.71 -1.93
N ALA A 201 -9.70 14.20 -1.33
CA ALA A 201 -10.94 14.49 -2.05
C ALA A 201 -10.77 15.46 -3.23
N LYS A 202 -9.74 16.31 -3.19
CA LYS A 202 -9.45 17.33 -4.21
C LYS A 202 -8.33 16.92 -5.18
N MET A 203 -7.75 15.73 -5.02
CA MET A 203 -6.68 15.28 -5.91
C MET A 203 -7.24 14.84 -7.26
N ASN A 204 -6.57 15.24 -8.34
CA ASN A 204 -6.87 14.79 -9.71
C ASN A 204 -6.08 13.50 -10.04
N VAL A 205 -6.21 12.49 -9.19
CA VAL A 205 -5.63 11.15 -9.38
C VAL A 205 -6.66 10.11 -8.94
N ARG A 206 -6.45 8.82 -9.24
CA ARG A 206 -7.29 7.75 -8.69
C ARG A 206 -7.09 7.69 -7.17
N ARG A 207 -8.16 7.78 -6.39
CA ARG A 207 -8.13 7.83 -4.93
C ARG A 207 -8.67 6.53 -4.35
N THR A 208 -7.97 5.97 -3.38
CA THR A 208 -8.39 4.75 -2.71
C THR A 208 -8.25 4.87 -1.21
N ILE A 209 -9.29 4.51 -0.47
CA ILE A 209 -9.15 4.23 0.96
C ILE A 209 -8.94 2.75 1.14
N ARG A 210 -7.97 2.36 1.97
CA ARG A 210 -7.76 0.95 2.33
C ARG A 210 -7.95 0.76 3.82
N LEU A 211 -8.87 -0.13 4.19
CA LEU A 211 -9.09 -0.55 5.55
C LEU A 211 -8.38 -1.88 5.79
N THR A 212 -7.53 -1.94 6.82
CA THR A 212 -6.98 -3.22 7.30
C THR A 212 -7.77 -3.66 8.54
N ILE A 213 -8.68 -4.60 8.33
CA ILE A 213 -9.64 -5.08 9.32
C ILE A 213 -9.06 -6.26 10.11
N ILE A 214 -9.06 -6.13 11.42
CA ILE A 214 -8.50 -7.03 12.41
C ILE A 214 -9.65 -7.47 13.31
N LYS A 215 -10.01 -8.75 13.20
CA LYS A 215 -11.13 -9.34 13.95
C LYS A 215 -10.88 -9.19 15.45
N GLY A 216 -11.90 -8.71 16.17
CA GLY A 216 -11.84 -8.48 17.61
C GLY A 216 -11.00 -7.26 18.03
N VAL A 217 -10.61 -6.40 17.09
CA VAL A 217 -9.85 -5.18 17.38
C VAL A 217 -10.48 -3.94 16.75
N ASN A 218 -10.54 -3.85 15.41
CA ASN A 218 -11.07 -2.69 14.69
C ASN A 218 -12.17 -3.05 13.67
N MET A 219 -12.65 -4.29 13.70
CA MET A 219 -13.82 -4.72 12.93
C MET A 219 -15.10 -4.34 13.67
N LEU A 220 -15.32 -3.03 13.80
CA LEU A 220 -16.43 -2.42 14.53
C LEU A 220 -16.74 -1.04 13.93
N ASP A 221 -17.92 -0.50 14.24
CA ASP A 221 -18.34 0.85 13.86
C ASP A 221 -18.16 1.19 12.36
N PRO A 222 -18.84 0.46 11.45
CA PRO A 222 -18.83 0.78 10.02
C PRO A 222 -19.32 2.21 9.72
N GLU A 223 -20.21 2.77 10.53
CA GLU A 223 -20.70 4.15 10.38
C GLU A 223 -19.58 5.17 10.59
N GLY A 224 -18.78 5.05 11.67
CA GLY A 224 -17.62 5.92 11.88
C GLY A 224 -16.56 5.81 10.77
N TYR A 225 -16.36 4.61 10.20
CA TYR A 225 -15.53 4.48 9.00
C TYR A 225 -16.12 5.22 7.79
N ALA A 226 -17.44 5.13 7.57
CA ALA A 226 -18.13 5.83 6.49
C ALA A 226 -18.00 7.36 6.63
N GLU A 227 -18.11 7.89 7.85
CA GLU A 227 -17.90 9.32 8.13
C GLU A 227 -16.51 9.78 7.68
N LEU A 228 -15.46 9.06 8.04
CA LEU A 228 -14.10 9.38 7.60
C LEU A 228 -13.92 9.26 6.08
N ILE A 229 -14.44 8.18 5.49
CA ILE A 229 -14.34 7.95 4.04
C ILE A 229 -15.05 9.06 3.26
N SER A 230 -16.17 9.58 3.78
CA SER A 230 -16.91 10.68 3.16
C SER A 230 -16.10 11.97 3.01
N LEU A 231 -15.10 12.19 3.88
CA LEU A 231 -14.18 13.32 3.80
C LEU A 231 -13.24 13.21 2.60
N ALA A 232 -12.87 11.98 2.22
CA ALA A 232 -11.95 11.69 1.12
C ALA A 232 -12.64 11.47 -0.23
N LYS A 233 -13.93 11.09 -0.23
CA LYS A 233 -14.72 10.78 -1.44
C LYS A 233 -13.92 9.94 -2.46
N PRO A 234 -13.34 8.80 -2.04
CA PRO A 234 -12.45 8.04 -2.91
C PRO A 234 -13.20 7.43 -4.09
N ASP A 235 -12.44 7.04 -5.11
CA ASP A 235 -12.98 6.28 -6.25
C ASP A 235 -13.22 4.82 -5.86
N PHE A 236 -12.36 4.29 -4.97
CA PHE A 236 -12.40 2.90 -4.52
C PHE A 236 -12.15 2.78 -3.02
N ILE A 237 -12.74 1.75 -2.40
CA ILE A 237 -12.45 1.37 -1.01
C ILE A 237 -12.06 -0.11 -1.02
N GLU A 238 -10.89 -0.41 -0.48
CA GLU A 238 -10.42 -1.79 -0.25
C GLU A 238 -10.65 -2.16 1.22
N VAL A 239 -11.62 -3.02 1.50
CA VAL A 239 -11.85 -3.57 2.84
C VAL A 239 -11.13 -4.91 2.93
N LYS A 240 -10.03 -4.96 3.69
CA LYS A 240 -9.12 -6.11 3.66
C LYS A 240 -8.85 -6.69 5.03
N SER A 241 -8.92 -8.02 5.14
CA SER A 241 -8.51 -8.72 6.35
C SER A 241 -7.01 -8.55 6.62
N TYR A 242 -6.67 -8.35 7.88
CA TYR A 242 -5.32 -8.53 8.38
C TYR A 242 -4.79 -9.93 8.06
N MET A 243 -3.50 -10.00 7.73
CA MET A 243 -2.79 -11.26 7.48
C MET A 243 -1.68 -11.45 8.51
N HIS A 244 -1.68 -12.60 9.19
CA HIS A 244 -0.76 -12.95 10.28
C HIS A 244 0.67 -13.23 9.79
N LEU A 245 1.41 -12.16 9.47
CA LEU A 245 2.72 -12.18 8.80
C LEU A 245 3.74 -11.25 9.46
N GLY A 246 5.03 -11.55 9.29
CA GLY A 246 6.13 -10.72 9.81
C GLY A 246 6.07 -10.54 11.33
N SER A 247 6.51 -9.37 11.82
CA SER A 247 6.54 -9.07 13.26
C SER A 247 5.16 -8.84 13.89
N SER A 248 4.09 -8.67 13.10
CA SER A 248 2.73 -8.59 13.64
C SER A 248 2.33 -9.86 14.41
N ARG A 249 2.93 -11.01 14.10
CA ARG A 249 2.73 -12.30 14.79
C ARG A 249 3.17 -12.31 16.26
N MET A 250 3.93 -11.31 16.68
CA MET A 250 4.33 -11.10 18.07
C MET A 250 3.29 -10.30 18.87
N ARG A 251 2.31 -9.70 18.18
CA ARG A 251 1.36 -8.71 18.71
C ARG A 251 -0.10 -9.13 18.54
N LEU A 252 -0.39 -9.91 17.49
CA LEU A 252 -1.70 -10.42 17.14
C LEU A 252 -1.65 -11.93 16.96
N CYS A 253 -2.80 -12.58 17.12
CA CYS A 253 -2.98 -14.01 16.91
C CYS A 253 -3.57 -14.31 15.53
N ARG A 254 -3.57 -15.58 15.12
CA ARG A 254 -4.09 -15.99 13.81
C ARG A 254 -5.61 -15.78 13.72
N GLU A 255 -6.30 -15.88 14.85
CA GLU A 255 -7.74 -15.68 15.03
C GLU A 255 -8.17 -14.24 14.75
N ASN A 256 -7.23 -13.29 14.81
CA ASN A 256 -7.48 -11.90 14.42
C ASN A 256 -7.58 -11.72 12.89
N MET A 257 -7.24 -12.74 12.09
CA MET A 257 -7.48 -12.74 10.64
C MET A 257 -8.95 -13.07 10.37
N ALA A 258 -9.77 -12.05 10.11
CA ALA A 258 -11.16 -12.24 9.68
C ALA A 258 -11.21 -13.15 8.43
N SER A 259 -12.22 -14.03 8.39
CA SER A 259 -12.56 -14.81 7.20
C SER A 259 -13.04 -13.92 6.07
N HIS A 260 -13.12 -14.46 4.85
CA HIS A 260 -13.59 -13.68 3.70
C HIS A 260 -15.05 -13.26 3.86
N ASP A 261 -15.92 -14.18 4.32
CA ASP A 261 -17.34 -13.89 4.55
C ASP A 261 -17.54 -12.81 5.63
N GLU A 262 -16.73 -12.83 6.69
CA GLU A 262 -16.72 -11.77 7.71
C GLU A 262 -16.37 -10.40 7.11
N ILE A 263 -15.36 -10.34 6.24
CA ILE A 263 -15.01 -9.09 5.54
C ILE A 263 -16.12 -8.65 4.59
N ARG A 264 -16.79 -9.59 3.89
CA ARG A 264 -17.92 -9.29 3.01
C ARG A 264 -19.06 -8.64 3.79
N VAL A 265 -19.49 -9.24 4.90
CA VAL A 265 -20.55 -8.68 5.76
C VAL A 265 -20.18 -7.28 6.24
N PHE A 266 -18.94 -7.08 6.72
CA PHE A 266 -18.50 -5.75 7.17
C PHE A 266 -18.44 -4.72 6.04
N ALA A 267 -18.04 -5.13 4.83
CA ALA A 267 -18.02 -4.25 3.66
C ALA A 267 -19.43 -3.88 3.18
N GLU A 268 -20.38 -4.81 3.24
CA GLU A 268 -21.80 -4.57 2.92
C GLU A 268 -22.43 -3.60 3.94
N GLU A 269 -22.19 -3.81 5.23
CA GLU A 269 -22.62 -2.89 6.30
C GLU A 269 -22.02 -1.50 6.09
N LEU A 270 -20.70 -1.41 5.85
CA LEU A 270 -20.03 -0.15 5.55
C LEU A 270 -20.63 0.57 4.34
N ALA A 271 -20.84 -0.14 3.23
CA ALA A 271 -21.43 0.43 2.02
C ALA A 271 -22.86 0.96 2.26
N SER A 272 -23.63 0.36 3.17
CA SER A 272 -24.99 0.81 3.48
C SER A 272 -25.08 2.20 4.11
N PHE A 273 -23.97 2.72 4.66
CA PHE A 273 -23.87 4.08 5.20
C PHE A 273 -23.38 5.12 4.18
N MET A 274 -23.06 4.71 2.94
CA MET A 274 -22.45 5.58 1.93
C MET A 274 -23.26 5.58 0.63
N ASP A 275 -23.97 6.68 0.39
CA ASP A 275 -24.70 6.88 -0.86
C ASP A 275 -23.74 6.90 -2.07
N GLY A 276 -24.11 6.19 -3.14
CA GLY A 276 -23.31 6.11 -4.38
C GLY A 276 -22.14 5.14 -4.32
N TYR A 277 -22.05 4.29 -3.29
CA TYR A 277 -21.04 3.24 -3.18
C TYR A 277 -21.68 1.84 -3.20
N HIS A 278 -21.08 0.93 -3.96
CA HIS A 278 -21.54 -0.47 -4.04
C HIS A 278 -20.37 -1.46 -4.05
N ILE A 279 -20.65 -2.70 -3.65
CA ILE A 279 -19.69 -3.80 -3.75
C ILE A 279 -19.45 -4.10 -5.24
N GLU A 280 -18.22 -3.93 -5.68
CA GLU A 280 -17.81 -4.04 -7.08
C GLU A 280 -17.22 -5.42 -7.41
N ASP A 281 -16.31 -5.90 -6.56
CA ASP A 281 -15.55 -7.13 -6.80
C ASP A 281 -14.94 -7.64 -5.49
N GLU A 282 -14.36 -8.83 -5.53
CA GLU A 282 -13.74 -9.46 -4.37
C GLU A 282 -12.60 -10.39 -4.71
N SER A 283 -11.75 -10.67 -3.71
CA SER A 283 -10.71 -11.69 -3.82
C SER A 283 -10.63 -12.51 -2.54
N GLU A 284 -11.24 -13.69 -2.56
CA GLU A 284 -11.26 -14.62 -1.43
C GLU A 284 -9.85 -15.02 -0.98
N LEU A 285 -8.96 -15.29 -1.94
CA LEU A 285 -7.57 -15.65 -1.67
C LEU A 285 -6.80 -14.56 -0.90
N SER A 286 -7.17 -13.30 -1.11
CA SER A 286 -6.57 -12.14 -0.43
C SER A 286 -7.44 -11.57 0.70
N ARG A 287 -8.64 -12.15 0.93
CA ARG A 287 -9.66 -11.71 1.89
C ARG A 287 -9.92 -10.22 1.82
N VAL A 288 -10.28 -9.75 0.63
CA VAL A 288 -10.50 -8.34 0.34
C VAL A 288 -11.74 -8.16 -0.51
N ILE A 289 -12.51 -7.14 -0.17
CA ILE A 289 -13.68 -6.66 -0.90
C ILE A 289 -13.36 -5.29 -1.48
N LEU A 290 -13.76 -5.07 -2.72
CA LEU A 290 -13.69 -3.79 -3.40
C LEU A 290 -15.07 -3.13 -3.37
N ILE A 291 -15.11 -1.89 -2.94
CA ILE A 291 -16.26 -1.01 -3.07
C ILE A 291 -15.89 0.09 -4.07
N SER A 292 -16.78 0.40 -5.01
CA SER A 292 -16.61 1.46 -6.01
C SER A 292 -17.56 2.60 -5.76
N ASN A 293 -17.14 3.82 -6.13
CA ASN A 293 -17.99 4.99 -6.22
C ASN A 293 -18.61 5.09 -7.62
N GLU A 294 -19.94 5.14 -7.71
CA GLU A 294 -20.70 5.25 -8.97
C GLU A 294 -20.39 6.52 -9.76
N ASP A 295 -20.06 7.61 -9.05
CA ASP A 295 -19.72 8.90 -9.65
C ASP A 295 -18.24 8.99 -10.05
N SER A 296 -17.45 7.91 -9.91
CA SER A 296 -16.03 7.94 -10.25
C SER A 296 -15.83 8.17 -11.75
N LEU A 297 -14.95 9.12 -12.09
CA LEU A 297 -14.50 9.35 -13.46
C LEU A 297 -13.42 8.35 -13.90
N TYR A 298 -12.97 7.46 -13.01
CA TYR A 298 -11.89 6.53 -13.26
C TYR A 298 -12.43 5.12 -13.46
N ASN A 299 -12.15 4.54 -14.64
CA ASN A 299 -12.43 3.13 -14.91
C ASN A 299 -11.80 2.23 -13.85
N ARG A 300 -12.45 1.13 -13.49
CA ARG A 300 -11.90 0.21 -12.50
C ARG A 300 -10.54 -0.37 -12.92
N SER A 301 -10.45 -0.90 -14.14
CA SER A 301 -9.17 -1.34 -14.70
C SER A 301 -8.33 -0.12 -15.10
N LEU A 302 -7.02 -0.22 -14.91
CA LEU A 302 -6.11 0.69 -15.60
C LEU A 302 -6.13 0.31 -17.07
N ASP A 303 -6.49 1.27 -17.92
CA ASP A 303 -6.36 1.15 -19.38
C ASP A 303 -4.88 1.19 -19.73
N LEU A 304 -4.23 0.06 -19.52
CA LEU A 304 -2.85 -0.20 -19.89
C LEU A 304 -2.87 -0.69 -21.34
N GLU A 305 -3.31 0.16 -22.28
CA GLU A 305 -3.09 -0.16 -23.70
C GLU A 305 -1.59 -0.41 -23.90
N VAL A 306 -1.30 -1.60 -24.43
CA VAL A 306 0.03 -2.15 -24.69
C VAL A 306 0.64 -1.48 -25.91
#